data_AF-A0A7J4ED48-F1
#
_entry.id   AF-A0A7J4ED48-F1
#
_cell.length_a   1.000
_cell.length_b   1.000
_cell.length_c   1.000
_cell.angle_alpha   90.00
_cell.angle_beta   90.00
_cell.angle_gamma   90.00
#
_symmetry.space_group_name_H-M   'P 1'
#
loop_
_entity.id
_entity.type
_entity.pdbx_description
1 polymer ?
#
loop_
_entity_poly.entity_id
_entity_poly.type
_entity_poly.pdbx_seq_one_letter_code
_entity_poly.pdbx_strand_id
1 'polypeptide(L)'
;MTTPERAKLRTLFSAYLKELHEIYTDGNFREESFYPALKDLFEECSPVFSEEETAKALVLPKRTEVGIPDFLIRKNGEIVGHIEAKVPDSNLRELENSEQIQRYLNALPNLIVTNFLEFRLYRDGALVEKTELCSPIALHGLKPPVPEDVDSLGGLLSEYYSFLTPEIKTASALATTLADKTKFSRHILKEVLDRKDRDSIPLESFYEVFRRTLIGSLTEKRFVDLYAQTITYGLFAARIMAGKEEINKENAWNFIPGNVPLLIHIFHTFVGPDTPVAMNWIIEDILNVLNKTDIVAITKEKEATYGARDPIIHFYDTFLGEYNPEERAKLGVYYTPPEVVDYIVKSIHKLLK
;
A
#
# COMPACT_ATOMS: atom_id res chain seq x y z
N MET A 1 -29.82 -2.62 -8.11
CA MET A 1 -29.86 -1.23 -8.62
C MET A 1 -31.30 -0.84 -8.94
N THR A 2 -31.75 0.31 -8.44
CA THR A 2 -33.07 0.87 -8.73
C THR A 2 -33.12 1.51 -10.13
N THR A 3 -34.32 1.70 -10.69
CA THR A 3 -34.47 2.37 -12.01
C THR A 3 -33.86 3.78 -12.05
N PRO A 4 -34.01 4.62 -10.99
CA PRO A 4 -33.35 5.92 -10.93
C PRO A 4 -31.81 5.84 -10.89
N GLU A 5 -31.23 4.92 -10.11
CA GLU A 5 -29.78 4.70 -10.06
C GLU A 5 -29.24 4.32 -11.43
N ARG A 6 -29.92 3.37 -12.11
CA ARG A 6 -29.53 2.93 -13.46
C ARG A 6 -29.55 4.08 -14.47
N ALA A 7 -30.56 4.93 -14.42
CA ALA A 7 -30.66 6.10 -15.30
C ALA A 7 -29.53 7.12 -15.03
N LYS A 8 -29.18 7.31 -13.75
CA LYS A 8 -28.06 8.17 -13.34
C LYS A 8 -26.73 7.61 -13.83
N LEU A 9 -26.42 6.34 -13.57
CA LEU A 9 -25.20 5.69 -14.08
C LEU A 9 -25.10 5.73 -15.59
N ARG A 10 -26.21 5.48 -16.30
CA ARG A 10 -26.22 5.57 -17.77
C ARG A 10 -25.81 6.96 -18.25
N THR A 11 -26.28 8.00 -17.57
CA THR A 11 -25.91 9.40 -17.89
C THR A 11 -24.41 9.63 -17.67
N LEU A 12 -23.90 9.21 -16.51
CA LEU A 12 -22.49 9.34 -16.14
C LEU A 12 -21.57 8.58 -17.12
N PHE A 13 -21.88 7.32 -17.41
CA PHE A 13 -21.09 6.50 -18.34
C PHE A 13 -21.13 7.04 -19.77
N SER A 14 -22.26 7.62 -20.20
CA SER A 14 -22.34 8.26 -21.52
C SER A 14 -21.50 9.53 -21.59
N ALA A 15 -21.46 10.33 -20.52
CA ALA A 15 -20.59 11.51 -20.44
C ALA A 15 -19.11 11.11 -20.45
N TYR A 16 -18.75 10.10 -19.65
CA TYR A 16 -17.41 9.52 -19.60
C TYR A 16 -16.93 9.03 -20.97
N LEU A 17 -17.73 8.19 -21.66
CA LEU A 17 -17.39 7.69 -22.99
C LEU A 17 -17.27 8.81 -24.04
N LYS A 18 -18.06 9.89 -23.89
CA LYS A 18 -17.94 11.07 -24.76
C LYS A 18 -16.60 11.76 -24.58
N GLU A 19 -16.16 11.96 -23.35
CA GLU A 19 -14.87 12.56 -23.06
C GLU A 19 -13.72 11.68 -23.55
N LEU A 20 -13.77 10.36 -23.31
CA LEU A 20 -12.78 9.43 -23.84
C LEU A 20 -12.69 9.50 -25.38
N HIS A 21 -13.83 9.55 -26.05
CA HIS A 21 -13.90 9.65 -27.52
C HIS A 21 -13.30 10.96 -28.04
N GLU A 22 -13.58 12.09 -27.38
CA GLU A 22 -12.99 13.39 -27.72
C GLU A 22 -11.47 13.37 -27.58
N ILE A 23 -10.93 12.83 -26.48
CA ILE A 23 -9.48 12.70 -26.26
C ILE A 23 -8.86 11.75 -27.30
N TYR A 24 -9.51 10.61 -27.56
CA TYR A 24 -8.99 9.58 -28.44
C TYR A 24 -8.92 10.05 -29.90
N THR A 25 -9.97 10.74 -30.37
CA THR A 25 -10.06 11.24 -31.76
C THR A 25 -9.15 12.42 -32.06
N ASP A 26 -8.75 13.19 -31.05
CA ASP A 26 -7.70 14.22 -31.19
C ASP A 26 -6.34 13.61 -31.59
N GLY A 27 -6.11 12.33 -31.25
CA GLY A 27 -4.99 11.52 -31.73
C GLY A 27 -3.62 11.85 -31.13
N ASN A 28 -3.53 12.88 -30.27
CA ASN A 28 -2.30 13.28 -29.57
C ASN A 28 -2.44 13.09 -28.05
N PHE A 29 -2.86 11.90 -27.63
CA PHE A 29 -3.05 11.57 -26.22
C PHE A 29 -1.88 10.77 -25.64
N ARG A 30 -1.75 10.83 -24.32
CA ARG A 30 -1.04 9.84 -23.50
C ARG A 30 -2.06 9.18 -22.58
N GLU A 31 -1.63 8.16 -21.85
CA GLU A 31 -2.48 7.53 -20.84
C GLU A 31 -3.04 8.56 -19.83
N GLU A 32 -2.20 9.50 -19.41
CA GLU A 32 -2.56 10.56 -18.46
C GLU A 32 -3.62 11.53 -19.01
N SER A 33 -3.79 11.61 -20.33
CA SER A 33 -4.81 12.45 -20.94
C SER A 33 -6.22 12.02 -20.53
N PHE A 34 -6.41 10.74 -20.20
CA PHE A 34 -7.71 10.18 -19.79
C PHE A 34 -7.91 10.16 -18.26
N TYR A 35 -6.90 10.55 -17.48
CA TYR A 35 -6.99 10.51 -16.02
C TYR A 35 -8.08 11.44 -15.45
N PRO A 36 -8.31 12.65 -15.97
CA PRO A 36 -9.43 13.49 -15.52
C PRO A 36 -10.78 12.78 -15.68
N ALA A 37 -11.06 12.21 -16.85
CA ALA A 37 -12.29 11.47 -17.12
C ALA A 37 -12.48 10.29 -16.15
N LEU A 38 -11.42 9.51 -15.90
CA LEU A 38 -11.48 8.37 -14.97
C LEU A 38 -11.66 8.83 -13.52
N LYS A 39 -10.98 9.91 -13.12
CA LYS A 39 -11.13 10.51 -11.80
C LYS A 39 -12.58 10.90 -11.56
N ASP A 40 -13.16 11.64 -12.50
CA ASP A 40 -14.52 12.18 -12.39
C ASP A 40 -15.55 11.05 -12.45
N LEU A 41 -15.33 9.99 -13.24
CA LEU A 41 -16.16 8.78 -13.21
C LEU A 41 -16.29 8.20 -11.79
N PHE A 42 -15.17 7.98 -11.10
CA PHE A 42 -15.18 7.41 -9.75
C PHE A 42 -15.78 8.39 -8.72
N GLU A 43 -15.43 9.67 -8.77
CA GLU A 43 -15.99 10.64 -7.83
C GLU A 43 -17.50 10.83 -8.03
N GLU A 44 -17.99 10.90 -9.27
CA GLU A 44 -19.41 11.11 -9.57
C GLU A 44 -20.29 9.86 -9.42
N CYS A 45 -19.71 8.65 -9.57
CA CYS A 45 -20.44 7.40 -9.33
C CYS A 45 -20.56 7.08 -7.84
N SER A 46 -19.63 7.50 -7.00
CA SER A 46 -19.63 7.18 -5.56
C SER A 46 -20.96 7.52 -4.84
N PRO A 47 -21.63 8.66 -5.07
CA PRO A 47 -22.91 8.98 -4.42
C PRO A 47 -24.09 8.11 -4.87
N VAL A 48 -23.92 7.29 -5.90
CA VAL A 48 -24.93 6.31 -6.33
C VAL A 48 -24.94 5.09 -5.41
N PHE A 49 -23.79 4.76 -4.81
CA PHE A 49 -23.60 3.59 -3.98
C PHE A 49 -23.57 3.90 -2.48
N SER A 50 -23.57 5.18 -2.09
CA SER A 50 -23.45 5.60 -0.70
C SER A 50 -24.03 6.99 -0.47
N GLU A 51 -24.80 7.17 0.60
CA GLU A 51 -25.47 8.45 0.93
C GLU A 51 -24.62 9.40 1.80
N GLU A 52 -23.54 8.91 2.41
CA GLU A 52 -22.80 9.66 3.46
C GLU A 52 -21.77 10.66 2.93
N GLU A 53 -20.78 10.21 2.15
CA GLU A 53 -19.72 11.07 1.59
C GLU A 53 -19.26 10.56 0.22
N THR A 54 -18.93 11.50 -0.66
CA THR A 54 -18.39 11.22 -1.99
C THR A 54 -16.95 10.73 -1.88
N ALA A 55 -16.64 9.61 -2.51
CA ALA A 55 -15.26 9.14 -2.64
C ALA A 55 -14.41 10.20 -3.37
N LYS A 56 -13.15 10.34 -2.96
CA LYS A 56 -12.16 11.20 -3.59
C LYS A 56 -11.13 10.36 -4.30
N ALA A 57 -10.86 10.69 -5.56
CA ALA A 57 -9.87 10.03 -6.38
C ALA A 57 -8.61 10.91 -6.44
N LEU A 58 -7.54 10.45 -5.80
CA LEU A 58 -6.24 11.09 -5.87
C LEU A 58 -5.44 10.47 -7.02
N VAL A 59 -5.13 11.29 -8.04
CA VAL A 59 -4.17 10.92 -9.08
C VAL A 59 -2.78 10.94 -8.48
N LEU A 60 -2.12 9.79 -8.46
CA LEU A 60 -0.77 9.65 -7.95
C LEU A 60 0.23 10.14 -9.02
N PRO A 61 1.30 10.85 -8.65
CA PRO A 61 2.21 11.43 -9.63
C PRO A 61 2.94 10.36 -10.45
N LYS A 62 2.57 10.22 -11.73
CA LYS A 62 3.33 9.40 -12.69
C LYS A 62 4.76 9.88 -12.94
N ARG A 63 5.10 11.10 -12.47
CA ARG A 63 6.47 11.65 -12.49
C ARG A 63 7.49 10.72 -11.83
N THR A 64 7.01 9.76 -11.07
CA THR A 64 7.78 8.60 -10.71
C THR A 64 7.43 7.42 -11.65
N GLU A 65 8.28 7.04 -12.62
CA GLU A 65 8.38 5.66 -13.19
C GLU A 65 8.74 4.63 -12.08
N VAL A 66 8.05 4.67 -10.96
CA VAL A 66 8.18 3.83 -9.78
C VAL A 66 6.81 3.21 -9.81
N GLY A 67 6.74 1.90 -9.79
CA GLY A 67 5.47 1.19 -9.86
C GLY A 67 4.66 1.40 -8.61
N ILE A 68 4.11 2.61 -8.45
CA ILE A 68 2.97 2.97 -7.64
C ILE A 68 1.73 2.96 -8.55
N PRO A 69 0.55 2.59 -8.04
CA PRO A 69 -0.69 2.69 -8.82
C PRO A 69 -0.96 4.12 -9.28
N ASP A 70 -1.73 4.28 -10.35
CA ASP A 70 -2.10 5.61 -10.89
C ASP A 70 -3.08 6.37 -10.00
N PHE A 71 -3.99 5.67 -9.30
CA PHE A 71 -5.00 6.30 -8.45
C PHE A 71 -5.09 5.64 -7.09
N LEU A 72 -5.37 6.47 -6.09
CA LEU A 72 -5.81 6.09 -4.76
C LEU A 72 -7.22 6.62 -4.52
N ILE A 73 -8.16 5.72 -4.24
CA ILE A 73 -9.55 6.06 -3.95
C ILE A 73 -9.77 6.05 -2.44
N ARG A 74 -10.24 7.17 -1.89
CA ARG A 74 -10.60 7.28 -0.47
C ARG A 74 -12.06 7.60 -0.29
N LYS A 75 -12.64 7.14 0.81
CA LYS A 75 -14.01 7.45 1.22
C LYS A 75 -14.05 7.52 2.74
N ASN A 76 -14.65 8.57 3.30
CA ASN A 76 -14.72 8.81 4.75
C ASN A 76 -13.33 8.79 5.45
N GLY A 77 -12.27 9.22 4.74
CA GLY A 77 -10.89 9.16 5.23
C GLY A 77 -10.22 7.78 5.14
N GLU A 78 -10.96 6.72 4.81
CA GLU A 78 -10.43 5.37 4.61
C GLU A 78 -10.04 5.10 3.16
N ILE A 79 -9.08 4.21 2.97
CA ILE A 79 -8.67 3.74 1.64
C ILE A 79 -9.69 2.69 1.17
N VAL A 80 -10.36 2.98 0.06
CA VAL A 80 -11.24 2.02 -0.62
C VAL A 80 -10.41 1.06 -1.47
N GLY A 81 -9.44 1.60 -2.22
CA GLY A 81 -8.64 0.79 -3.12
C GLY A 81 -7.79 1.65 -4.05
N HIS A 82 -7.13 0.97 -4.98
CA HIS A 82 -6.27 1.58 -5.97
C HIS A 82 -6.76 1.29 -7.38
N ILE A 83 -6.33 2.12 -8.34
CA ILE A 83 -6.59 1.88 -9.76
C ILE A 83 -5.28 2.01 -10.52
N GLU A 84 -4.98 1.03 -11.35
CA GLU A 84 -3.93 1.08 -12.36
C GLU A 84 -4.59 1.21 -13.73
N ALA A 85 -4.26 2.29 -14.44
CA ALA A 85 -4.77 2.56 -15.76
C ALA A 85 -3.73 2.16 -16.82
N LYS A 86 -4.23 1.85 -18.02
CA LYS A 86 -3.44 1.56 -19.22
C LYS A 86 -4.05 2.31 -20.40
N VAL A 87 -3.28 2.57 -21.45
CA VAL A 87 -3.84 3.22 -22.67
C VAL A 87 -5.02 2.42 -23.24
N PRO A 88 -6.04 3.05 -23.86
CA PRO A 88 -7.28 2.39 -24.29
C PRO A 88 -7.12 1.14 -25.16
N ASP A 89 -6.09 1.10 -26.01
CA ASP A 89 -5.84 -0.03 -26.92
C ASP A 89 -5.12 -1.21 -26.25
N SER A 90 -4.81 -1.11 -24.95
CA SER A 90 -4.07 -2.13 -24.22
C SER A 90 -4.88 -3.41 -24.02
N ASN A 91 -4.23 -4.56 -24.22
CA ASN A 91 -4.79 -5.85 -23.86
C ASN A 91 -4.52 -6.16 -22.37
N LEU A 92 -5.52 -5.94 -21.52
CA LEU A 92 -5.40 -6.17 -20.09
C LEU A 92 -5.09 -7.63 -19.73
N ARG A 93 -5.47 -8.60 -20.57
CA ARG A 93 -5.20 -10.03 -20.31
C ARG A 93 -3.72 -10.38 -20.43
N GLU A 94 -3.00 -9.71 -21.32
CA GLU A 94 -1.56 -9.89 -21.45
C GLU A 94 -0.82 -9.17 -20.31
N LEU A 95 -1.29 -7.98 -19.96
CA LEU A 95 -0.69 -7.14 -18.92
C LEU A 95 -0.87 -7.69 -17.50
N GLU A 96 -1.89 -8.52 -17.26
CA GLU A 96 -2.09 -9.21 -15.97
C GLU A 96 -0.88 -10.00 -15.51
N ASN A 97 -0.12 -10.57 -16.45
CA ASN A 97 1.08 -11.36 -16.14
C ASN A 97 2.35 -10.51 -16.07
N SER A 98 2.25 -9.18 -16.26
CA SER A 98 3.40 -8.30 -16.10
C SER A 98 3.86 -8.27 -14.65
N GLU A 99 5.17 -8.09 -14.45
CA GLU A 99 5.75 -7.99 -13.11
C GLU A 99 5.10 -6.86 -12.30
N GLN A 100 4.79 -5.73 -12.94
CA GLN A 100 4.13 -4.59 -12.30
C GLN A 100 2.76 -4.97 -11.71
N ILE A 101 1.87 -5.55 -12.53
CA ILE A 101 0.52 -5.92 -12.07
C ILE A 101 0.59 -7.03 -11.01
N GLN A 102 1.45 -8.03 -11.19
CA GLN A 102 1.62 -9.09 -10.19
C GLN A 102 2.06 -8.54 -8.82
N ARG A 103 2.93 -7.52 -8.79
CA ARG A 103 3.29 -6.85 -7.53
C ARG A 103 2.10 -6.15 -6.89
N TYR A 104 1.28 -5.46 -7.67
CA TYR A 104 0.07 -4.80 -7.16
C TYR A 104 -0.94 -5.80 -6.61
N LEU A 105 -1.19 -6.89 -7.33
CA LEU A 105 -2.09 -7.96 -6.90
C LEU A 105 -1.68 -8.57 -5.56
N ASN A 106 -0.37 -8.67 -5.30
CA ASN A 106 0.15 -9.20 -4.03
C ASN A 106 0.11 -8.19 -2.87
N ALA A 107 0.18 -6.88 -3.15
CA ALA A 107 0.35 -5.86 -2.12
C ALA A 107 -0.93 -5.07 -1.79
N LEU A 108 -1.85 -4.98 -2.76
CA LEU A 108 -3.03 -4.12 -2.70
C LEU A 108 -4.29 -4.99 -2.57
N PRO A 109 -5.04 -4.86 -1.46
CA PRO A 109 -6.15 -5.77 -1.18
C PRO A 109 -7.39 -5.50 -2.03
N ASN A 110 -7.49 -4.32 -2.67
CA ASN A 110 -8.58 -3.95 -3.55
C ASN A 110 -8.02 -3.09 -4.70
N LEU A 111 -7.98 -3.64 -5.90
CA LEU A 111 -7.34 -3.04 -7.08
C LEU A 111 -8.26 -3.14 -8.29
N ILE A 112 -8.42 -2.05 -9.02
CA ILE A 112 -8.95 -2.08 -10.39
C ILE A 112 -7.80 -1.93 -11.37
N VAL A 113 -7.77 -2.80 -12.38
CA VAL A 113 -6.95 -2.62 -13.57
C VAL A 113 -7.86 -2.28 -14.74
N THR A 114 -7.57 -1.18 -15.44
CA THR A 114 -8.44 -0.69 -16.52
C THR A 114 -7.66 -0.13 -17.70
N ASN A 115 -8.22 -0.26 -18.90
CA ASN A 115 -7.82 0.51 -20.09
C ASN A 115 -8.87 1.58 -20.42
N PHE A 116 -9.57 2.11 -19.43
CA PHE A 116 -10.69 3.06 -19.55
C PHE A 116 -11.99 2.48 -20.15
N LEU A 117 -11.94 1.34 -20.82
CA LEU A 117 -13.13 0.69 -21.41
C LEU A 117 -13.47 -0.63 -20.71
N GLU A 118 -12.45 -1.42 -20.43
CA GLU A 118 -12.51 -2.65 -19.67
C GLU A 118 -12.07 -2.39 -18.23
N PHE A 119 -12.81 -2.94 -17.26
CA PHE A 119 -12.51 -2.85 -15.84
C PHE A 119 -12.41 -4.26 -15.25
N ARG A 120 -11.31 -4.53 -14.55
CA ARG A 120 -11.08 -5.80 -13.85
C ARG A 120 -10.85 -5.51 -12.37
N LEU A 121 -11.77 -5.98 -11.52
CA LEU A 121 -11.70 -5.83 -10.08
C LEU A 121 -11.00 -7.03 -9.46
N TYR A 122 -9.98 -6.74 -8.67
CA TYR A 122 -9.21 -7.71 -7.92
C TYR A 122 -9.34 -7.48 -6.42
N ARG A 123 -9.51 -8.56 -5.66
CA ARG A 123 -9.42 -8.56 -4.20
C ARG A 123 -8.43 -9.59 -3.72
N ASP A 124 -7.48 -9.16 -2.90
CA ASP A 124 -6.41 -10.00 -2.35
C ASP A 124 -5.74 -10.88 -3.44
N GLY A 125 -5.47 -10.26 -4.59
CA GLY A 125 -4.86 -10.88 -5.76
C GLY A 125 -5.78 -11.75 -6.63
N ALA A 126 -7.01 -12.02 -6.22
CA ALA A 126 -7.98 -12.80 -7.00
C ALA A 126 -8.91 -11.91 -7.83
N LEU A 127 -9.16 -12.30 -9.09
CA LEU A 127 -10.14 -11.62 -9.95
C LEU A 127 -11.55 -11.88 -9.41
N VAL A 128 -12.27 -10.81 -9.08
CA VAL A 128 -13.63 -10.84 -8.55
C VAL A 128 -14.65 -10.64 -9.67
N GLU A 129 -14.45 -9.59 -10.46
CA GLU A 129 -15.38 -9.18 -11.51
C GLU A 129 -14.64 -8.53 -12.67
N LYS A 130 -15.18 -8.69 -13.87
CA LYS A 130 -14.69 -8.06 -15.09
C LYS A 130 -15.87 -7.61 -15.93
N THR A 131 -15.80 -6.38 -16.44
CA THR A 131 -16.80 -5.82 -17.34
C THR A 131 -16.13 -4.99 -18.43
N GLU A 132 -16.80 -4.87 -19.57
CA GLU A 132 -16.41 -4.02 -20.69
C GLU A 132 -17.54 -3.04 -20.96
N LEU A 133 -17.26 -1.74 -20.86
CA LEU A 133 -18.26 -0.69 -20.99
C LEU A 133 -18.70 -0.49 -22.45
N CYS A 134 -17.75 -0.61 -23.37
CA CYS A 134 -17.97 -0.71 -24.82
C CYS A 134 -16.72 -1.29 -25.51
N SER A 135 -16.89 -1.79 -26.74
CA SER A 135 -15.77 -2.29 -27.53
C SER A 135 -14.71 -1.23 -27.81
N PRO A 136 -13.39 -1.55 -27.77
CA PRO A 136 -12.32 -0.62 -28.17
C PRO A 136 -12.50 -0.06 -29.60
N ILE A 137 -13.06 -0.87 -30.50
CA ILE A 137 -13.36 -0.46 -31.88
C ILE A 137 -14.30 0.75 -31.90
N ALA A 138 -15.15 0.91 -30.88
CA ALA A 138 -16.13 1.98 -30.81
C ALA A 138 -15.49 3.36 -30.61
N LEU A 139 -14.27 3.46 -30.05
CA LEU A 139 -13.54 4.74 -29.95
C LEU A 139 -13.04 5.25 -31.31
N HIS A 140 -12.86 4.38 -32.30
CA HIS A 140 -12.49 4.76 -33.67
C HIS A 140 -13.67 5.30 -34.50
N GLY A 141 -14.89 5.23 -33.97
CA GLY A 141 -16.10 5.69 -34.67
C GLY A 141 -16.15 7.21 -34.84
N LEU A 142 -17.01 7.68 -35.77
CA LEU A 142 -17.27 9.11 -35.97
C LEU A 142 -18.13 9.74 -34.85
N LYS A 143 -18.73 8.90 -33.99
CA LYS A 143 -19.60 9.33 -32.90
C LYS A 143 -19.13 8.70 -31.59
N PRO A 144 -19.32 9.39 -30.45
CA PRO A 144 -19.09 8.80 -29.14
C PRO A 144 -19.84 7.48 -28.96
N PRO A 145 -19.21 6.47 -28.35
CA PRO A 145 -19.89 5.23 -28.02
C PRO A 145 -20.95 5.45 -26.94
N VAL A 146 -21.91 4.53 -26.89
CA VAL A 146 -22.96 4.46 -25.86
C VAL A 146 -22.61 3.28 -24.95
N PRO A 147 -22.78 3.39 -23.63
CA PRO A 147 -22.50 2.28 -22.73
C PRO A 147 -23.38 1.07 -23.08
N GLU A 148 -22.73 -0.07 -23.36
CA GLU A 148 -23.42 -1.30 -23.77
C GLU A 148 -24.03 -2.02 -22.57
N ASP A 149 -23.32 -2.07 -21.45
CA ASP A 149 -23.75 -2.72 -20.22
C ASP A 149 -23.55 -1.85 -18.97
N VAL A 150 -24.57 -1.02 -18.70
CA VAL A 150 -24.61 -0.14 -17.53
C VAL A 150 -24.71 -0.94 -16.23
N ASP A 151 -25.38 -2.10 -16.25
CA ASP A 151 -25.65 -2.87 -15.04
C ASP A 151 -24.39 -3.57 -14.55
N SER A 152 -23.58 -4.12 -15.46
CA SER A 152 -22.32 -4.80 -15.12
C SER A 152 -21.27 -3.85 -14.55
N LEU A 153 -21.02 -2.68 -15.19
CA LEU A 153 -20.09 -1.70 -14.60
C LEU A 153 -20.65 -1.09 -13.30
N GLY A 154 -21.96 -0.86 -13.22
CA GLY A 154 -22.59 -0.44 -11.98
C GLY A 154 -22.41 -1.45 -10.84
N GLY A 155 -22.53 -2.74 -11.14
CA GLY A 155 -22.27 -3.84 -10.21
C GLY A 155 -20.82 -3.87 -9.74
N LEU A 156 -19.86 -3.84 -10.67
CA LEU A 156 -18.43 -3.83 -10.37
C LEU A 156 -18.05 -2.63 -9.49
N LEU A 157 -18.52 -1.42 -9.83
CA LEU A 157 -18.23 -0.23 -9.01
C LEU A 157 -18.88 -0.33 -7.62
N SER A 158 -20.11 -0.82 -7.53
CA SER A 158 -20.77 -1.09 -6.24
C SER A 158 -19.94 -2.06 -5.40
N GLU A 159 -19.39 -3.11 -6.01
CA GLU A 159 -18.53 -4.07 -5.31
C GLU A 159 -17.18 -3.44 -4.94
N TYR A 160 -16.58 -2.62 -5.80
CA TYR A 160 -15.36 -1.90 -5.46
C TYR A 160 -15.54 -0.98 -4.24
N TYR A 161 -16.64 -0.23 -4.17
CA TYR A 161 -16.96 0.65 -3.05
C TYR A 161 -17.45 -0.08 -1.78
N SER A 162 -17.85 -1.36 -1.89
CA SER A 162 -18.25 -2.16 -0.73
C SER A 162 -17.06 -2.68 0.08
N PHE A 163 -15.84 -2.55 -0.45
CA PHE A 163 -14.63 -2.99 0.24
C PHE A 163 -14.36 -2.17 1.50
N LEU A 164 -14.08 -2.89 2.59
CA LEU A 164 -13.62 -2.34 3.85
C LEU A 164 -12.32 -3.05 4.23
N THR A 165 -11.37 -2.31 4.79
CA THR A 165 -10.13 -2.92 5.29
C THR A 165 -10.49 -3.88 6.43
N PRO A 166 -10.21 -5.19 6.31
CA PRO A 166 -10.60 -6.17 7.31
C PRO A 166 -9.81 -5.97 8.61
N GLU A 167 -10.48 -6.20 9.74
CA GLU A 167 -9.84 -6.16 11.05
C GLU A 167 -8.89 -7.36 11.21
N ILE A 168 -7.62 -7.10 11.55
CA ILE A 168 -6.62 -8.15 11.76
C ILE A 168 -6.53 -8.52 13.24
N LYS A 169 -6.75 -9.80 13.56
CA LYS A 169 -6.82 -10.29 14.96
C LYS A 169 -5.70 -11.24 15.36
N THR A 170 -4.87 -11.68 14.42
CA THR A 170 -3.81 -12.66 14.68
C THR A 170 -2.44 -12.12 14.30
N ALA A 171 -1.42 -12.53 15.06
CA ALA A 171 -0.05 -12.11 14.78
C ALA A 171 0.43 -12.59 13.40
N SER A 172 0.01 -13.77 12.97
CA SER A 172 0.41 -14.36 11.67
C SER A 172 -0.16 -13.60 10.49
N ALA A 173 -1.46 -13.23 10.55
CA ALA A 173 -2.09 -12.45 9.48
C ALA A 173 -1.44 -11.07 9.38
N LEU A 174 -1.22 -10.40 10.53
CA LEU A 174 -0.55 -9.10 10.55
C LEU A 174 0.88 -9.20 9.98
N ALA A 175 1.64 -10.21 10.39
CA ALA A 175 3.02 -10.41 9.90
C ALA A 175 3.06 -10.61 8.38
N THR A 176 2.13 -11.38 7.82
CA THR A 176 2.01 -11.61 6.38
C THR A 176 1.68 -10.30 5.65
N THR A 177 0.64 -9.60 6.07
CA THR A 177 0.22 -8.33 5.46
C THR A 177 1.31 -7.27 5.53
N LEU A 178 1.97 -7.11 6.68
CA LEU A 178 3.08 -6.16 6.82
C LEU A 178 4.28 -6.59 5.97
N ALA A 179 4.62 -7.88 5.90
CA ALA A 179 5.71 -8.37 5.08
C ALA A 179 5.51 -8.05 3.59
N ASP A 180 4.30 -8.23 3.08
CA ASP A 180 4.02 -7.93 1.66
C ASP A 180 4.07 -6.42 1.38
N LYS A 181 3.56 -5.59 2.29
CA LYS A 181 3.72 -4.12 2.21
C LYS A 181 5.17 -3.68 2.33
N THR A 182 6.00 -4.34 3.14
CA THR A 182 7.45 -4.05 3.23
C THR A 182 8.17 -4.47 1.96
N LYS A 183 7.86 -5.64 1.37
CA LYS A 183 8.44 -6.09 0.10
C LYS A 183 8.12 -5.10 -1.01
N PHE A 184 6.88 -4.63 -1.04
CA PHE A 184 6.43 -3.58 -1.95
C PHE A 184 7.20 -2.28 -1.71
N SER A 185 7.24 -1.76 -0.47
CA SER A 185 8.02 -0.57 -0.08
C SER A 185 9.48 -0.64 -0.54
N ARG A 186 10.14 -1.79 -0.33
CA ARG A 186 11.52 -2.02 -0.75
C ARG A 186 11.69 -1.87 -2.26
N HIS A 187 10.75 -2.39 -3.03
CA HIS A 187 10.78 -2.27 -4.49
C HIS A 187 10.67 -0.80 -4.92
N ILE A 188 9.71 -0.07 -4.34
CA ILE A 188 9.48 1.35 -4.61
C ILE A 188 10.71 2.19 -4.28
N LEU A 189 11.30 1.99 -3.10
CA LEU A 189 12.52 2.68 -2.69
C LEU A 189 13.71 2.38 -3.63
N LYS A 190 13.79 1.16 -4.16
CA LYS A 190 14.84 0.80 -5.11
C LYS A 190 14.66 1.53 -6.43
N GLU A 191 13.43 1.54 -6.97
CA GLU A 191 13.11 2.30 -8.18
C GLU A 191 13.34 3.80 -8.00
N VAL A 192 12.96 4.39 -6.84
CA VAL A 192 13.27 5.79 -6.51
C VAL A 192 14.78 6.02 -6.56
N LEU A 193 15.58 5.16 -5.93
CA LEU A 193 17.03 5.31 -5.88
C LEU A 193 17.72 5.15 -7.24
N ASP A 194 17.17 4.32 -8.13
CA ASP A 194 17.72 4.04 -9.46
C ASP A 194 17.52 5.18 -10.46
N ARG A 195 16.52 6.04 -10.23
CA ARG A 195 16.18 7.15 -11.13
C ARG A 195 17.22 8.25 -11.18
N LYS A 196 17.92 8.47 -10.07
CA LYS A 196 18.88 9.59 -9.93
C LYS A 196 18.22 10.95 -10.22
N ASP A 197 16.95 11.11 -9.85
CA ASP A 197 16.15 12.32 -10.01
C ASP A 197 16.00 13.11 -8.69
N ARG A 198 15.21 14.18 -8.69
CA ARG A 198 15.01 15.04 -7.50
C ARG A 198 14.40 14.28 -6.30
N ASP A 199 13.52 13.31 -6.54
CA ASP A 199 12.86 12.53 -5.47
C ASP A 199 13.84 11.52 -4.85
N SER A 200 14.87 11.12 -5.61
CA SER A 200 15.94 10.24 -5.12
C SER A 200 16.96 10.93 -4.19
N ILE A 201 17.11 12.26 -4.30
CA ILE A 201 18.16 13.02 -3.58
C ILE A 201 18.14 12.79 -2.06
N PRO A 202 17.00 12.86 -1.35
CA PRO A 202 16.96 12.58 0.08
C PRO A 202 17.44 11.16 0.41
N LEU A 203 16.99 10.17 -0.37
CA LEU A 203 17.34 8.77 -0.17
C LEU A 203 18.84 8.50 -0.41
N GLU A 204 19.43 9.13 -1.42
CA GLU A 204 20.87 9.07 -1.69
C GLU A 204 21.70 9.71 -0.58
N SER A 205 21.26 10.88 -0.09
CA SER A 205 21.90 11.57 1.03
C SER A 205 21.90 10.70 2.28
N PHE A 206 20.77 10.08 2.61
CA PHE A 206 20.68 9.14 3.73
C PHE A 206 21.57 7.92 3.53
N TYR A 207 21.58 7.33 2.34
CA TYR A 207 22.46 6.20 2.04
C TYR A 207 23.94 6.55 2.31
N GLU A 208 24.42 7.68 1.80
CA GLU A 208 25.80 8.10 1.97
C GLU A 208 26.14 8.40 3.44
N VAL A 209 25.23 9.02 4.19
CA VAL A 209 25.41 9.26 5.63
C VAL A 209 25.49 7.95 6.39
N PHE A 210 24.54 7.03 6.19
CA PHE A 210 24.54 5.72 6.87
C PHE A 210 25.79 4.90 6.54
N ARG A 211 26.21 4.91 5.27
CA ARG A 211 27.39 4.19 4.83
C ARG A 211 28.66 4.75 5.48
N ARG A 212 28.82 6.08 5.52
CA ARG A 212 30.04 6.71 6.06
C ARG A 212 30.13 6.69 7.58
N THR A 213 28.99 6.78 8.26
CA THR A 213 28.95 6.99 9.72
C THR A 213 28.66 5.72 10.51
N LEU A 214 27.87 4.79 9.96
CA LEU A 214 27.40 3.61 10.69
C LEU A 214 27.96 2.31 10.11
N ILE A 215 27.87 2.11 8.79
CA ILE A 215 28.15 0.82 8.15
C ILE A 215 28.96 1.02 6.85
N GLY A 216 30.30 1.01 6.95
CA GLY A 216 31.19 1.23 5.80
C GLY A 216 30.99 0.29 4.61
N SER A 217 30.53 -0.94 4.86
CA SER A 217 30.22 -1.97 3.85
C SER A 217 28.76 -1.97 3.39
N LEU A 218 27.98 -0.92 3.71
CA LEU A 218 26.58 -0.82 3.32
C LEU A 218 26.45 -0.64 1.81
N THR A 219 25.72 -1.55 1.18
CA THR A 219 25.32 -1.48 -0.23
C THR A 219 23.94 -0.83 -0.35
N GLU A 220 23.64 -0.19 -1.48
CA GLU A 220 22.31 0.38 -1.77
C GLU A 220 21.16 -0.62 -1.54
N LYS A 221 21.29 -1.85 -2.05
CA LYS A 221 20.27 -2.90 -1.88
C LYS A 221 19.94 -3.13 -0.40
N ARG A 222 20.97 -3.23 0.42
CA ARG A 222 20.85 -3.44 1.88
C ARG A 222 20.35 -2.19 2.59
N PHE A 223 20.70 -0.99 2.12
CA PHE A 223 20.16 0.25 2.65
C PHE A 223 18.66 0.38 2.41
N VAL A 224 18.20 0.14 1.19
CA VAL A 224 16.78 0.18 0.82
C VAL A 224 15.98 -0.85 1.63
N ASP A 225 16.54 -2.04 1.81
CA ASP A 225 15.93 -3.09 2.64
C ASP A 225 15.85 -2.69 4.13
N LEU A 226 16.92 -2.12 4.70
CA LEU A 226 16.90 -1.57 6.06
C LEU A 226 15.89 -0.43 6.21
N TYR A 227 15.77 0.45 5.21
CA TYR A 227 14.83 1.56 5.23
C TYR A 227 13.38 1.06 5.28
N ALA A 228 13.02 0.13 4.38
CA ALA A 228 11.67 -0.47 4.35
C ALA A 228 11.31 -1.18 5.66
N GLN A 229 12.24 -1.98 6.21
CA GLN A 229 12.06 -2.65 7.49
C GLN A 229 11.91 -1.64 8.64
N THR A 230 12.72 -0.58 8.66
CA THR A 230 12.71 0.44 9.72
C THR A 230 11.37 1.17 9.78
N ILE A 231 10.80 1.54 8.63
CA ILE A 231 9.46 2.16 8.57
C ILE A 231 8.41 1.18 9.10
N THR A 232 8.36 -0.04 8.54
CA THR A 232 7.29 -0.99 8.87
C THR A 232 7.34 -1.38 10.36
N TYR A 233 8.51 -1.75 10.85
CA TYR A 233 8.68 -2.16 12.23
C TYR A 233 8.53 -0.99 13.21
N GLY A 234 9.02 0.20 12.84
CA GLY A 234 8.86 1.41 13.65
C GLY A 234 7.38 1.80 13.79
N LEU A 235 6.60 1.75 12.71
CA LEU A 235 5.15 2.01 12.74
C LEU A 235 4.41 0.97 13.57
N PHE A 236 4.78 -0.31 13.44
CA PHE A 236 4.22 -1.36 14.29
C PHE A 236 4.54 -1.12 15.77
N ALA A 237 5.78 -0.82 16.13
CA ALA A 237 6.16 -0.50 17.50
C ALA A 237 5.40 0.72 18.03
N ALA A 238 5.28 1.78 17.23
CA ALA A 238 4.46 2.94 17.55
C ALA A 238 2.99 2.55 17.81
N ARG A 239 2.40 1.68 16.98
CA ARG A 239 1.02 1.20 17.15
C ARG A 239 0.81 0.48 18.47
N ILE A 240 1.75 -0.40 18.85
CA ILE A 240 1.71 -1.11 20.13
C ILE A 240 1.75 -0.12 21.29
N MET A 241 2.63 0.88 21.21
CA MET A 241 2.83 1.88 22.26
C MET A 241 1.67 2.89 22.37
N ALA A 242 1.00 3.20 21.25
CA ALA A 242 -0.16 4.09 21.22
C ALA A 242 -1.39 3.55 21.96
N GLY A 243 -1.46 2.23 22.16
CA GLY A 243 -2.56 1.58 22.87
C GLY A 243 -3.91 1.79 22.18
N LYS A 244 -4.75 2.68 22.72
CA LYS A 244 -6.08 3.00 22.18
C LYS A 244 -6.08 4.13 21.15
N GLU A 245 -5.00 4.89 21.06
CA GLU A 245 -4.90 5.99 20.10
C GLU A 245 -4.59 5.45 18.70
N GLU A 246 -5.20 6.06 17.68
CA GLU A 246 -4.82 5.82 16.29
C GLU A 246 -3.50 6.50 15.98
N ILE A 247 -2.70 5.84 15.15
CA ILE A 247 -1.44 6.41 14.65
C ILE A 247 -1.60 6.94 13.23
N ASN A 248 -0.92 8.04 12.94
CA ASN A 248 -0.81 8.67 11.63
C ASN A 248 0.62 9.18 11.41
N LYS A 249 0.90 9.76 10.24
CA LYS A 249 2.26 10.25 9.92
C LYS A 249 2.71 11.37 10.87
N GLU A 250 1.76 12.17 11.36
CA GLU A 250 2.01 13.34 12.19
C GLU A 250 2.30 12.97 13.65
N ASN A 251 1.77 11.85 14.15
CA ASN A 251 1.87 11.47 15.56
C ASN A 251 2.71 10.20 15.81
N ALA A 252 2.93 9.32 14.83
CA ALA A 252 3.51 7.99 15.06
C ALA A 252 4.88 8.03 15.75
N TRP A 253 5.70 9.04 15.42
CA TRP A 253 7.03 9.23 16.01
C TRP A 253 6.99 9.50 17.53
N ASN A 254 5.90 10.05 18.06
CA ASN A 254 5.71 10.26 19.51
C ASN A 254 5.62 8.95 20.29
N PHE A 255 5.21 7.87 19.63
CA PHE A 255 5.00 6.57 20.25
C PHE A 255 6.20 5.63 20.10
N ILE A 256 7.27 6.05 19.41
CA ILE A 256 8.49 5.25 19.31
C ILE A 256 9.15 5.16 20.70
N PRO A 257 9.48 3.96 21.20
CA PRO A 257 10.10 3.79 22.51
C PRO A 257 11.37 4.64 22.69
N GLY A 258 11.38 5.48 23.73
CA GLY A 258 12.35 6.52 24.04
C GLY A 258 13.81 6.11 24.27
N ASN A 259 14.13 4.82 24.15
CA ASN A 259 15.31 4.22 24.77
C ASN A 259 16.57 4.42 23.94
N VAL A 260 16.42 4.81 22.66
CA VAL A 260 17.53 5.06 21.73
C VAL A 260 17.22 6.30 20.89
N PRO A 261 17.74 7.50 21.26
CA PRO A 261 17.47 8.74 20.53
C PRO A 261 17.76 8.67 19.03
N LEU A 262 18.78 7.89 18.63
CA LEU A 262 19.12 7.67 17.23
C LEU A 262 17.96 7.02 16.43
N LEU A 263 17.26 6.03 17.01
CA LEU A 263 16.16 5.36 16.33
C LEU A 263 14.98 6.31 16.09
N ILE A 264 14.68 7.17 17.05
CA ILE A 264 13.62 8.19 16.93
C ILE A 264 13.94 9.16 15.80
N HIS A 265 15.18 9.65 15.75
CA HIS A 265 15.59 10.59 14.69
C HIS A 265 15.54 9.92 13.32
N ILE A 266 16.06 8.70 13.17
CA ILE A 266 15.99 7.96 11.91
C ILE A 266 14.53 7.75 11.48
N PHE A 267 13.68 7.31 12.39
CA PHE A 267 12.27 7.06 12.10
C PHE A 267 11.53 8.36 11.70
N HIS A 268 11.71 9.43 12.46
CA HIS A 268 11.13 10.74 12.16
C HIS A 268 11.60 11.24 10.78
N THR A 269 12.86 11.02 10.43
CA THR A 269 13.39 11.37 9.11
C THR A 269 12.79 10.52 7.99
N PHE A 270 12.57 9.22 8.21
CA PHE A 270 12.04 8.30 7.20
C PHE A 270 10.52 8.41 6.98
N VAL A 271 9.78 8.96 7.94
CA VAL A 271 8.32 9.14 7.88
C VAL A 271 7.93 10.62 7.72
N GLY A 272 8.85 11.54 8.01
CA GLY A 272 8.65 12.98 7.99
C GLY A 272 8.70 13.63 6.60
N PRO A 273 8.92 14.95 6.52
CA PRO A 273 8.85 15.72 5.27
C PRO A 273 9.86 15.31 4.19
N ASP A 274 10.99 14.73 4.58
CA ASP A 274 12.05 14.28 3.66
C ASP A 274 11.81 12.89 3.08
N THR A 275 10.66 12.27 3.39
CA THR A 275 10.25 10.99 2.84
C THR A 275 10.00 11.12 1.33
N PRO A 276 10.50 10.18 0.49
CA PRO A 276 10.20 10.17 -0.94
C PRO A 276 8.69 10.23 -1.20
N VAL A 277 8.27 10.97 -2.22
CA VAL A 277 6.83 11.19 -2.48
C VAL A 277 6.10 9.87 -2.69
N ALA A 278 6.74 8.93 -3.40
CA ALA A 278 6.22 7.59 -3.67
C ALA A 278 5.99 6.76 -2.40
N MET A 279 6.63 7.06 -1.28
CA MET A 279 6.47 6.34 -0.02
C MET A 279 5.31 6.85 0.84
N ASN A 280 4.78 8.05 0.58
CA ASN A 280 3.75 8.65 1.43
C ASN A 280 2.49 7.79 1.54
N TRP A 281 1.95 7.35 0.41
CA TRP A 281 0.73 6.53 0.41
C TRP A 281 0.98 5.12 0.96
N ILE A 282 2.19 4.57 0.78
CA ILE A 282 2.55 3.23 1.31
C ILE A 282 2.61 3.27 2.84
N ILE A 283 3.17 4.34 3.39
CA ILE A 283 3.18 4.58 4.84
C ILE A 283 1.74 4.69 5.36
N GLU A 284 0.87 5.43 4.67
CA GLU A 284 -0.55 5.54 5.03
C GLU A 284 -1.28 4.20 4.97
N ASP A 285 -0.98 3.37 3.97
CA ASP A 285 -1.55 2.04 3.81
C ASP A 285 -1.08 1.08 4.93
N ILE A 286 0.19 1.17 5.34
CA ILE A 286 0.69 0.47 6.54
C ILE A 286 -0.02 0.96 7.81
N LEU A 287 -0.16 2.28 7.98
CA LEU A 287 -0.86 2.90 9.11
C LEU A 287 -2.33 2.43 9.19
N ASN A 288 -3.03 2.38 8.06
CA ASN A 288 -4.41 1.91 7.98
C ASN A 288 -4.55 0.45 8.47
N VAL A 289 -3.67 -0.45 8.01
CA VAL A 289 -3.63 -1.84 8.49
C VAL A 289 -3.39 -1.90 10.00
N LEU A 290 -2.42 -1.14 10.50
CA LEU A 290 -2.08 -1.11 11.92
C LEU A 290 -3.23 -0.56 12.79
N ASN A 291 -3.95 0.46 12.33
CA ASN A 291 -5.09 1.01 13.05
C ASN A 291 -6.28 0.03 13.08
N LYS A 292 -6.47 -0.77 12.03
CA LYS A 292 -7.48 -1.85 11.96
C LYS A 292 -7.03 -3.17 12.62
N THR A 293 -5.91 -3.16 13.33
CA THR A 293 -5.41 -4.34 14.03
C THR A 293 -5.88 -4.37 15.49
N ASP A 294 -6.43 -5.50 15.93
CA ASP A 294 -6.70 -5.76 17.35
C ASP A 294 -5.40 -6.11 18.07
N ILE A 295 -4.71 -5.08 18.53
CA ILE A 295 -3.45 -5.21 19.28
C ILE A 295 -3.62 -6.02 20.57
N VAL A 296 -4.80 -5.96 21.20
CA VAL A 296 -5.06 -6.72 22.44
C VAL A 296 -5.13 -8.21 22.13
N ALA A 297 -5.79 -8.59 21.03
CA ALA A 297 -5.84 -9.98 20.59
C ALA A 297 -4.43 -10.51 20.25
N ILE A 298 -3.65 -9.74 19.49
CA ILE A 298 -2.29 -10.11 19.07
C ILE A 298 -1.33 -10.27 20.26
N THR A 299 -1.37 -9.34 21.22
CA THR A 299 -0.50 -9.38 22.40
C THR A 299 -0.89 -10.55 23.32
N LYS A 300 -2.18 -10.80 23.55
CA LYS A 300 -2.68 -11.94 24.37
C LYS A 300 -2.38 -13.31 23.75
N GLU A 301 -2.52 -13.45 22.43
CA GLU A 301 -2.16 -14.69 21.71
C GLU A 301 -0.70 -15.09 22.00
N LYS A 302 0.19 -14.10 21.97
CA LYS A 302 1.62 -14.31 22.23
C LYS A 302 1.92 -14.49 23.71
N GLU A 303 1.22 -13.80 24.61
CA GLU A 303 1.34 -14.06 26.06
C GLU A 303 0.94 -15.50 26.42
N ALA A 304 -0.12 -16.03 25.80
CA ALA A 304 -0.54 -17.41 26.01
C ALA A 304 0.47 -18.44 25.44
N THR A 305 1.17 -18.08 24.36
CA THR A 305 2.13 -18.97 23.69
C THR A 305 3.53 -18.90 24.31
N TYR A 306 3.95 -17.75 24.83
CA TYR A 306 5.32 -17.48 25.25
C TYR A 306 5.48 -16.86 26.66
N GLY A 307 4.40 -16.60 27.40
CA GLY A 307 4.42 -15.95 28.73
C GLY A 307 4.45 -14.41 28.67
N ALA A 308 4.65 -13.73 29.81
CA ALA A 308 4.73 -12.26 29.93
C ALA A 308 6.02 -11.67 29.30
N ARG A 309 6.18 -11.82 27.99
CA ARG A 309 7.35 -11.40 27.20
C ARG A 309 6.98 -10.21 26.31
N ASP A 310 7.98 -9.44 25.88
CA ASP A 310 7.79 -8.25 25.05
C ASP A 310 7.15 -8.61 23.69
N PRO A 311 5.90 -8.19 23.43
CA PRO A 311 5.19 -8.56 22.21
C PRO A 311 5.82 -7.96 20.95
N ILE A 312 6.60 -6.87 21.07
CA ILE A 312 7.22 -6.20 19.94
C ILE A 312 8.35 -7.07 19.37
N ILE A 313 9.21 -7.62 20.24
CA ILE A 313 10.36 -8.45 19.85
C ILE A 313 9.89 -9.77 19.20
N HIS A 314 8.86 -10.41 19.74
CA HIS A 314 8.35 -11.66 19.17
C HIS A 314 7.63 -11.47 17.84
N PHE A 315 6.92 -10.35 17.69
CA PHE A 315 6.33 -10.01 16.40
C PHE A 315 7.42 -9.78 15.35
N TYR A 316 8.53 -9.13 15.71
CA TYR A 316 9.66 -8.92 14.78
C TYR A 316 10.19 -10.23 14.18
N ASP A 317 10.37 -11.27 15.00
CA ASP A 317 10.81 -12.59 14.51
C ASP A 317 9.78 -13.23 13.55
N THR A 318 8.49 -13.11 13.88
CA THR A 318 7.40 -13.63 13.02
C THR A 318 7.37 -12.87 11.68
N PHE A 319 7.41 -11.54 11.74
CA PHE A 319 7.47 -10.65 10.58
C PHE A 319 8.70 -10.91 9.69
N LEU A 320 9.90 -11.00 10.28
CA LEU A 320 11.12 -11.32 9.53
C LEU A 320 11.03 -12.70 8.87
N GLY A 321 10.33 -13.65 9.49
CA GLY A 321 10.02 -14.94 8.89
C GLY A 321 9.25 -14.83 7.59
N GLU A 322 8.22 -13.99 7.54
CA GLU A 322 7.39 -13.77 6.34
C GLU A 322 8.04 -12.82 5.32
N TYR A 323 8.84 -11.87 5.80
CA TYR A 323 9.46 -10.82 4.99
C TYR A 323 10.76 -11.29 4.32
N ASN A 324 11.71 -11.82 5.11
CA ASN A 324 13.04 -12.19 4.66
C ASN A 324 13.61 -13.38 5.48
N PRO A 325 13.19 -14.63 5.19
CA PRO A 325 13.62 -15.81 5.93
C PRO A 325 15.14 -16.02 5.95
N GLU A 326 15.83 -15.67 4.85
CA GLU A 326 17.29 -15.78 4.78
C GLU A 326 17.98 -14.82 5.74
N GLU A 327 17.50 -13.58 5.82
CA GLU A 327 18.05 -12.58 6.73
C GLU A 327 17.74 -12.93 8.18
N ARG A 328 16.53 -13.43 8.47
CA ARG A 328 16.19 -13.99 9.79
C ARG A 328 17.21 -15.05 10.22
N ALA A 329 17.53 -16.00 9.33
CA ALA A 329 18.50 -17.05 9.60
C ALA A 329 19.94 -16.49 9.80
N LYS A 330 20.36 -15.53 8.98
CA LYS A 330 21.69 -14.89 9.04
C LYS A 330 21.90 -14.02 10.27
N LEU A 331 20.91 -13.21 10.62
CA LEU A 331 20.96 -12.33 11.79
C LEU A 331 20.82 -13.13 13.10
N GLY A 332 20.37 -14.39 13.00
CA GLY A 332 20.22 -15.26 14.15
C GLY A 332 19.34 -14.61 15.20
N VAL A 333 18.25 -13.95 14.78
CA VAL A 333 17.26 -13.32 15.66
C VAL A 333 16.46 -14.42 16.35
N TYR A 334 17.17 -15.22 17.13
CA TYR A 334 16.61 -16.22 18.02
C TYR A 334 16.59 -15.56 19.39
N TYR A 335 15.40 -15.32 19.89
CA TYR A 335 15.26 -14.79 21.23
C TYR A 335 15.85 -15.78 22.25
N THR A 336 16.90 -15.38 22.95
CA THR A 336 17.50 -16.18 24.02
C THR A 336 16.51 -16.25 25.19
N PRO A 337 16.08 -17.45 25.63
CA PRO A 337 15.10 -17.57 26.71
C PRO A 337 15.53 -16.81 27.98
N PRO A 338 14.63 -16.12 28.69
CA PRO A 338 14.99 -15.32 29.87
C PRO A 338 15.64 -16.15 30.96
N GLU A 339 15.26 -17.43 31.06
CA GLU A 339 15.80 -18.37 32.03
C GLU A 339 17.30 -18.64 31.77
N VAL A 340 17.71 -18.68 30.50
CA VAL A 340 19.12 -18.82 30.10
C VAL A 340 19.89 -17.54 30.42
N VAL A 341 19.33 -16.38 30.10
CA VAL A 341 19.94 -15.08 30.41
C VAL A 341 20.12 -14.90 31.92
N ASP A 342 19.08 -15.19 32.70
CA ASP A 342 19.09 -15.08 34.17
C ASP A 342 20.13 -16.03 34.79
N TYR A 343 20.25 -17.26 34.29
CA TYR A 343 21.30 -18.19 34.71
C TYR A 343 22.70 -17.62 34.44
N ILE A 344 22.95 -17.08 33.25
CA ILE A 344 24.25 -16.48 32.89
C ILE A 344 24.57 -15.30 33.81
N VAL A 345 23.63 -14.37 33.97
CA VAL A 345 23.82 -13.16 34.79
C VAL A 345 24.09 -13.54 36.25
N LYS A 346 23.30 -14.44 36.83
CA LYS A 346 23.49 -14.91 38.21
C LYS A 346 24.81 -15.66 38.39
N SER A 347 25.21 -16.47 37.42
CA SER A 347 26.47 -17.22 37.47
C SER A 347 27.66 -16.28 37.44
N ILE A 348 27.68 -15.29 36.53
CA ILE A 348 28.73 -14.28 36.45
C ILE A 348 28.79 -13.45 37.75
N HIS A 349 27.65 -12.99 38.25
CA HIS A 349 27.58 -12.23 39.51
C HIS A 349 28.15 -13.02 40.69
N LYS A 350 27.90 -14.34 40.74
CA LYS A 350 28.45 -15.22 41.78
C LYS A 350 29.96 -15.40 41.65
N LEU A 351 30.50 -15.43 40.43
CA LEU A 351 31.95 -15.58 40.19
C LEU A 351 32.74 -14.29 40.45
N LEU A 352 32.11 -13.12 40.33
CA LEU A 352 32.73 -11.81 40.56
C LEU A 352 32.66 -11.34 42.03
N LYS A 353 31.89 -12.03 42.88
CA LYS A 353 31.89 -11.85 44.34
C LYS A 353 32.89 -12.78 44.99
#